data_AF-A0A7I7NSI7-F1
#
_entry.id   AF-A0A7I7NSI7-F1
#
_cell.length_a   1.000
_cell.length_b   1.000
_cell.length_c   1.000
_cell.angle_alpha   90.00
_cell.angle_beta   90.00
_cell.angle_gamma   90.00
#
_symmetry.space_group_name_H-M   'P 1'
#
loop_
_entity.id
_entity.type
_entity.pdbx_description
1 polymer ?
#
loop_
_entity_poly.entity_id
_entity_poly.type
_entity_poly.pdbx_seq_one_letter_code
_entity_poly.pdbx_strand_id
1 'polypeptide(L)'
;MKTEGLFPPHGADPATGLPTSEFVELPDKGTVTTFAIINIPFQGQRIKPPYVAAYVLLDGADIPVLHLVSDVDAHDVRMGMRVEAVWKPRDEWGFGVDNIEYFRPTGEPDADYDTYKHHL
;
A
#
# COMPACT_ATOMS: atom_id res chain seq x y z
N MET A 1 17.42 -17.98 1.04
CA MET A 1 17.45 -16.53 1.29
C MET A 1 16.11 -16.03 0.80
N LYS A 2 15.25 -15.49 1.68
CA LYS A 2 14.04 -14.81 1.18
C LYS A 2 14.53 -13.58 0.42
N THR A 3 14.00 -13.34 -0.75
CA THR A 3 14.28 -12.11 -1.49
C THR A 3 13.52 -11.00 -0.77
N GLU A 4 14.22 -10.26 0.09
CA GLU A 4 13.65 -9.15 0.85
C GLU A 4 13.45 -7.95 -0.09
N GLY A 5 12.21 -7.49 -0.21
CA GLY A 5 11.75 -6.47 -1.14
C GLY A 5 11.41 -5.17 -0.41
N LEU A 6 12.34 -4.22 -0.40
CA LEU A 6 12.12 -2.90 0.17
C LEU A 6 11.26 -2.05 -0.78
N PHE A 7 10.06 -1.69 -0.35
CA PHE A 7 9.16 -0.81 -1.09
C PHE A 7 8.68 0.37 -0.22
N PRO A 8 8.83 1.62 -0.69
CA PRO A 8 9.57 2.06 -1.88
C PRO A 8 11.06 1.66 -1.85
N PRO A 9 11.75 1.62 -3.01
CA PRO A 9 13.14 1.19 -3.06
C PRO A 9 14.04 2.10 -2.22
N HIS A 10 14.79 1.50 -1.29
CA HIS A 10 15.77 2.17 -0.45
C HIS A 10 17.20 1.92 -0.96
N GLY A 11 18.09 2.90 -0.80
CA GLY A 11 19.49 2.78 -1.24
C GLY A 11 20.40 1.96 -0.32
N ALA A 12 19.95 1.67 0.90
CA ALA A 12 20.68 0.87 1.87
C ALA A 12 19.71 -0.07 2.61
N ASP A 13 20.18 -1.28 2.89
CA ASP A 13 19.49 -2.26 3.71
C ASP A 13 19.46 -1.78 5.18
N PRO A 14 18.28 -1.67 5.82
CA PRO A 14 18.15 -1.18 7.19
C PRO A 14 18.73 -2.13 8.25
N ALA A 15 18.87 -3.43 7.96
CA ALA A 15 19.44 -4.41 8.87
C ALA A 15 20.97 -4.43 8.82
N THR A 16 21.57 -4.28 7.63
CA THR A 16 23.02 -4.41 7.44
C THR A 16 23.75 -3.10 7.17
N GLY A 17 23.04 -2.05 6.73
CA GLY A 17 23.61 -0.78 6.30
C GLY A 17 24.36 -0.83 4.96
N LEU A 18 24.37 -1.99 4.28
CA LEU A 18 25.02 -2.15 2.99
C LEU A 18 24.14 -1.58 1.86
N PRO A 19 24.73 -1.16 0.73
CA PRO A 19 23.95 -0.73 -0.43
C PRO A 19 23.03 -1.84 -0.95
N THR A 20 21.81 -1.47 -1.32
CA THR A 20 20.94 -2.37 -2.09
C THR A 20 21.53 -2.56 -3.50
N SER A 21 21.37 -3.76 -4.06
CA SER A 21 22.12 -4.17 -5.26
C SER A 21 21.26 -4.51 -6.47
N GLU A 22 19.97 -4.82 -6.26
CA GLU A 22 19.05 -5.20 -7.32
C GLU A 22 17.67 -4.56 -7.14
N PHE A 23 16.99 -4.34 -8.25
CA PHE A 23 15.58 -4.01 -8.27
C PHE A 23 14.79 -5.29 -8.49
N VAL A 24 13.80 -5.52 -7.63
CA VAL A 24 12.85 -6.63 -7.75
C VAL A 24 11.52 -6.04 -8.17
N GLU A 25 10.93 -6.61 -9.22
CA GLU A 25 9.57 -6.26 -9.63
C GLU A 25 8.56 -6.89 -8.67
N LEU A 26 7.68 -6.06 -8.11
CA LEU A 26 6.61 -6.50 -7.22
C LEU A 26 5.28 -6.52 -7.98
N PRO A 27 4.38 -7.47 -7.67
CA PRO A 27 2.98 -7.37 -8.05
C PRO A 27 2.35 -6.08 -7.51
N ASP A 28 1.29 -5.63 -8.17
CA ASP A 28 0.49 -4.49 -7.74
C ASP A 28 -0.68 -4.87 -6.82
N LYS A 29 -0.68 -6.12 -6.34
CA LYS A 29 -1.61 -6.66 -5.35
C LYS A 29 -0.99 -6.66 -3.96
N GLY A 30 -1.83 -6.48 -2.93
CA GLY A 30 -1.39 -6.45 -1.55
C GLY A 30 -2.51 -6.59 -0.52
N THR A 31 -2.14 -6.41 0.74
CA THR A 31 -3.03 -6.51 1.91
C THR A 31 -3.08 -5.20 2.68
N VAL A 32 -4.28 -4.76 3.07
CA VAL A 32 -4.46 -3.70 4.08
C VAL A 32 -3.98 -4.22 5.44
N THR A 33 -2.86 -3.73 5.96
CA THR A 33 -2.33 -4.16 7.27
C THR A 33 -2.95 -3.39 8.41
N THR A 34 -3.11 -2.06 8.26
CA THR A 34 -3.82 -1.18 9.18
C THR A 34 -4.32 0.06 8.43
N PHE A 35 -5.27 0.80 9.00
CA PHE A 35 -5.89 1.94 8.32
C PHE A 35 -6.54 2.94 9.27
N ALA A 36 -6.82 4.13 8.74
CA ALA A 36 -7.64 5.14 9.38
C ALA A 36 -8.76 5.61 8.43
N ILE A 37 -9.95 5.83 8.98
CA ILE A 37 -11.07 6.47 8.27
C ILE A 37 -11.07 7.96 8.64
N ILE A 38 -10.85 8.82 7.66
CA ILE A 38 -10.84 10.26 7.84
C ILE A 38 -12.26 10.77 7.58
N ASN A 39 -12.95 11.16 8.64
CA ASN A 39 -14.35 11.62 8.60
C ASN A 39 -14.50 13.15 8.61
N ILE A 40 -13.51 13.87 9.14
CA ILE A 40 -13.59 15.32 9.36
C ILE A 40 -12.71 16.04 8.34
N PRO A 41 -13.24 17.05 7.63
CA PRO A 41 -12.45 17.80 6.68
C PRO A 41 -11.42 18.70 7.38
N PHE A 42 -10.27 18.93 6.75
CA PHE A 42 -9.27 19.90 7.20
C PHE A 42 -8.81 20.83 6.06
N GLN A 43 -8.23 21.98 6.41
CA GLN A 43 -7.83 22.97 5.40
C GLN A 43 -6.75 22.43 4.45
N GLY A 44 -6.91 22.69 3.14
CA GLY A 44 -5.98 22.24 2.10
C GLY A 44 -6.17 20.80 1.63
N GLN A 45 -7.13 20.08 2.21
CA GLN A 45 -7.46 18.72 1.84
C GLN A 45 -8.10 18.66 0.44
N ARG A 46 -7.59 17.77 -0.41
CA ARG A 46 -8.11 17.56 -1.78
C ARG A 46 -9.17 16.46 -1.87
N ILE A 47 -9.15 15.52 -0.93
CA ILE A 47 -10.03 14.34 -0.91
C ILE A 47 -11.19 14.62 0.03
N LYS A 48 -12.41 14.37 -0.43
CA LYS A 48 -13.62 14.60 0.35
C LYS A 48 -13.85 13.43 1.34
N PRO A 49 -14.02 13.69 2.65
CA PRO A 49 -14.45 12.68 3.61
C PRO A 49 -15.84 12.08 3.31
N PRO A 50 -16.12 10.83 3.75
CA PRO A 50 -15.16 9.90 4.36
C PRO A 50 -14.23 9.27 3.32
N TYR A 51 -12.96 9.08 3.67
CA TYR A 51 -12.02 8.27 2.87
C TYR A 51 -11.06 7.51 3.78
N VAL A 52 -10.37 6.53 3.20
CA VAL A 52 -9.45 5.66 3.92
C VAL A 52 -8.01 5.93 3.51
N ALA A 53 -7.16 6.13 4.51
CA ALA A 53 -5.71 6.03 4.36
C ALA A 53 -5.26 4.72 5.02
N ALA A 54 -4.62 3.84 4.26
CA ALA A 54 -4.24 2.51 4.67
C ALA A 54 -2.75 2.26 4.45
N TYR A 55 -2.16 1.45 5.32
CA TYR A 55 -0.91 0.78 5.04
C TYR A 55 -1.19 -0.47 4.22
N VAL A 56 -0.66 -0.52 3.00
CA VAL A 56 -0.81 -1.65 2.06
C VAL A 56 0.53 -2.36 1.94
N LEU A 57 0.57 -3.63 2.34
CA LEU A 57 1.72 -4.50 2.12
C LEU A 57 1.56 -5.19 0.77
N LEU A 58 2.36 -4.80 -0.22
CA LEU A 58 2.39 -5.48 -1.52
C LEU A 58 2.92 -6.91 -1.36
N ASP A 59 2.44 -7.82 -2.18
CA ASP A 59 2.87 -9.21 -2.13
C ASP A 59 4.38 -9.31 -2.45
N GLY A 60 5.16 -9.83 -1.51
CA GLY A 60 6.61 -9.92 -1.63
C GLY A 60 7.38 -8.67 -1.18
N ALA A 61 6.69 -7.62 -0.71
CA ALA A 61 7.31 -6.51 -0.02
C ALA A 61 7.47 -6.79 1.49
N ASP A 62 8.44 -6.14 2.13
CA ASP A 62 8.65 -6.19 3.58
C ASP A 62 8.13 -4.95 4.32
N ILE A 63 7.88 -3.87 3.57
CA ILE A 63 7.44 -2.59 4.12
C ILE A 63 6.10 -2.21 3.48
N PRO A 64 5.07 -1.91 4.29
CA PRO A 64 3.81 -1.43 3.75
C PRO A 64 3.91 0.04 3.32
N VAL A 65 3.21 0.37 2.25
CA VAL A 65 3.10 1.75 1.76
C VAL A 65 1.82 2.39 2.29
N LEU A 66 1.92 3.62 2.82
CA LEU A 66 0.75 4.41 3.17
C LEU A 66 0.10 4.96 1.90
N HIS A 67 -1.12 4.54 1.58
CA HIS A 67 -1.85 5.00 0.40
C HIS A 67 -3.36 4.98 0.57
N LEU A 68 -4.08 5.52 -0.41
CA LEU A 68 -5.55 5.56 -0.38
C LEU A 68 -6.17 4.20 -0.71
N VAL A 69 -7.28 3.87 -0.05
CA VAL A 69 -8.19 2.79 -0.46
C VAL A 69 -9.52 3.40 -0.90
N SER A 70 -9.99 3.03 -2.08
CA SER A 70 -11.23 3.52 -2.69
C SER A 70 -12.00 2.39 -3.40
N ASP A 71 -13.06 2.72 -4.13
CA ASP A 71 -14.03 1.77 -4.72
C ASP A 71 -14.69 0.83 -3.70
N VAL A 72 -14.80 1.30 -2.46
CA VAL A 72 -15.44 0.60 -1.33
C VAL A 72 -15.96 1.63 -0.34
N ASP A 73 -17.04 1.31 0.38
CA ASP A 73 -17.45 2.15 1.50
C ASP A 73 -16.32 2.21 2.53
N ALA A 74 -16.02 3.40 3.04
CA ALA A 74 -14.90 3.59 3.95
C ALA A 74 -15.05 2.76 5.23
N HIS A 75 -16.28 2.47 5.66
CA HIS A 75 -16.58 1.66 6.83
C HIS A 75 -16.52 0.15 6.57
N ASP A 76 -16.43 -0.29 5.30
CA ASP A 76 -16.26 -1.69 4.92
C ASP A 76 -14.78 -2.10 4.81
N VAL A 77 -13.85 -1.13 4.84
CA VAL A 77 -12.41 -1.40 4.89
C VAL A 77 -12.06 -2.04 6.22
N ARG A 78 -11.19 -3.06 6.16
CA ARG A 78 -10.75 -3.85 7.31
C ARG A 78 -9.34 -4.38 7.09
N MET A 79 -8.65 -4.68 8.19
CA MET A 79 -7.35 -5.36 8.15
C MET A 79 -7.50 -6.72 7.46
N GLY A 80 -6.51 -7.11 6.66
CA GLY A 80 -6.54 -8.35 5.89
C GLY A 80 -7.21 -8.21 4.51
N MET A 81 -7.95 -7.13 4.24
CA MET A 81 -8.58 -6.90 2.95
C MET A 81 -7.55 -6.92 1.81
N ARG A 82 -7.82 -7.76 0.79
CA ARG A 82 -6.99 -7.91 -0.41
C ARG A 82 -7.30 -6.81 -1.42
N VAL A 83 -6.27 -6.07 -1.80
CA VAL A 83 -6.39 -4.89 -2.68
C VAL A 83 -5.43 -4.97 -3.85
N GLU A 84 -5.75 -4.22 -4.91
CA GLU A 84 -4.89 -4.04 -6.09
C GLU A 84 -4.79 -2.56 -6.44
N ALA A 85 -3.65 -2.16 -7.00
CA ALA A 85 -3.40 -0.78 -7.38
C ALA A 85 -4.23 -0.38 -8.60
N VAL A 86 -4.85 0.79 -8.52
CA VAL A 86 -5.38 1.50 -9.67
C VAL A 86 -4.36 2.56 -10.06
N TRP A 87 -3.79 2.41 -11.25
CA TRP A 87 -2.75 3.28 -11.77
C TRP A 87 -3.34 4.42 -12.58
N LYS A 88 -2.73 5.61 -12.48
CA LYS A 88 -2.96 6.71 -13.43
C LYS A 88 -2.64 6.27 -14.86
N PRO A 89 -3.17 6.94 -15.90
CA PRO A 89 -2.70 6.78 -17.27
C PRO A 89 -1.17 6.91 -17.35
N ARG A 90 -0.53 6.01 -18.11
CA ARG A 90 0.94 5.86 -18.11
C ARG A 90 1.69 7.14 -18.53
N ASP A 91 1.07 7.97 -19.35
CA ASP A 91 1.58 9.26 -19.82
C ASP A 91 1.56 10.37 -18.75
N GLU A 92 0.84 10.16 -17.64
CA GLU A 92 0.82 11.07 -16.49
C GLU A 92 1.82 10.68 -15.39
N TRP A 93 2.57 9.59 -15.55
CA TRP A 93 3.43 9.08 -14.48
C TRP A 93 4.64 10.00 -14.25
N GLY A 94 4.88 10.30 -12.97
CA GLY A 94 6.12 10.85 -12.47
C GLY A 94 7.02 9.76 -11.87
N PHE A 95 7.83 10.14 -10.89
CA PHE A 95 8.72 9.23 -10.15
C PHE A 95 8.19 8.87 -8.75
N GLY A 96 6.99 9.33 -8.40
CA GLY A 96 6.41 9.17 -7.07
C GLY A 96 5.41 8.02 -6.97
N VAL A 97 5.08 7.65 -5.73
CA VAL A 97 4.03 6.66 -5.43
C VAL A 97 2.65 7.14 -5.89
N ASP A 98 2.48 8.44 -6.09
CA ASP A 98 1.24 9.03 -6.61
C ASP A 98 0.92 8.64 -8.06
N ASN A 99 1.78 7.86 -8.73
CA ASN A 99 1.43 7.14 -9.95
C ASN A 99 0.32 6.09 -9.72
N ILE A 100 0.28 5.52 -8.51
CA ILE A 100 -0.88 4.77 -8.03
C ILE A 100 -1.89 5.82 -7.59
N GLU A 101 -3.07 5.82 -8.19
CA GLU A 101 -4.14 6.77 -7.83
C GLU A 101 -4.77 6.38 -6.48
N TYR A 102 -5.04 5.09 -6.30
CA TYR A 102 -5.52 4.46 -5.06
C TYR A 102 -5.42 2.94 -5.18
N PHE A 103 -5.71 2.22 -4.10
CA PHE A 103 -5.93 0.77 -4.10
C PHE A 103 -7.43 0.47 -4.01
N ARG A 104 -7.90 -0.57 -4.70
CA ARG A 104 -9.30 -1.03 -4.63
C ARG A 104 -9.39 -2.48 -4.15
N PRO A 105 -10.49 -2.94 -3.54
CA PRO A 105 -10.66 -4.34 -3.19
C PRO A 105 -10.65 -5.25 -4.43
N THR A 106 -10.01 -6.39 -4.31
CA THR A 106 -9.98 -7.43 -5.35
C THR A 106 -11.22 -8.33 -5.34
N GLY A 107 -11.94 -8.36 -4.22
CA GLY A 107 -13.01 -9.34 -3.95
C GLY A 107 -12.50 -10.72 -3.50
N GLU A 108 -11.19 -10.93 -3.43
CA GLU A 108 -10.60 -12.13 -2.82
C GLU A 108 -10.90 -12.16 -1.30
N PRO A 109 -10.95 -13.36 -0.67
CA PRO A 109 -11.04 -13.47 0.79
C PRO A 109 -9.90 -12.72 1.49
N ASP A 110 -10.16 -12.25 2.72
CA ASP A 110 -9.15 -11.57 3.51
C ASP A 110 -7.92 -12.47 3.73
N ALA A 111 -6.73 -11.85 3.75
CA ALA A 111 -5.50 -12.50 4.13
C ALA A 111 -5.56 -13.00 5.57
N ASP A 112 -4.89 -14.13 5.84
CA ASP A 112 -4.72 -14.65 7.19
C ASP A 112 -3.89 -13.65 8.03
N TYR A 113 -4.35 -13.36 9.25
CA TYR A 113 -3.69 -12.42 10.15
C TYR A 113 -2.20 -12.74 10.37
N ASP A 114 -1.84 -14.02 10.42
CA ASP A 114 -0.46 -14.45 10.64
C ASP A 114 0.49 -14.05 9.51
N THR A 115 -0.02 -13.75 8.32
CA THR A 115 0.81 -13.34 7.19
C THR A 115 1.20 -11.86 7.23
N TYR A 116 0.52 -11.02 8.03
CA TYR A 116 0.78 -9.58 8.06
C TYR A 116 0.89 -8.95 9.46
N LYS A 117 0.65 -9.71 10.55
CA LYS A 117 0.71 -9.21 11.94
C LYS A 117 2.03 -8.54 12.36
N HIS A 118 3.12 -8.77 11.63
CA HIS A 118 4.42 -8.16 11.89
C HIS A 118 4.60 -6.80 11.19
N HIS A 119 3.59 -6.33 10.45
CA HIS A 119 3.59 -5.10 9.64
C HIS A 119 2.43 -4.14 10.02
N LEU A 120 2.04 -4.13 11.30
CA LEU A 120 0.99 -3.28 11.88
C LEU A 120 1.52 -1.94 12.38
#